data_AF-A0A0D8I9I5-F1
#
_entry.id   AF-A0A0D8I9I5-F1
#
_cell.length_a   1.000
_cell.length_b   1.000
_cell.length_c   1.000
_cell.angle_alpha   90.00
_cell.angle_beta   90.00
_cell.angle_gamma   90.00
#
_symmetry.space_group_name_H-M   'P 1'
#
loop_
_entity.id
_entity.type
_entity.pdbx_description
1 polymer ?
#
loop_
_entity_poly.entity_id
_entity_poly.type
_entity_poly.pdbx_seq_one_letter_code
_entity_poly.pdbx_strand_id
1 'polypeptide(L)' 'MLDKNQLVLEKVRQLYESLFYHEGYGELKIEMRILKKGQKEVIIHCGKQYRYVVDWIPESLNKKAVL' A
#
# COMPACT_ATOMS: atom_id res chain seq x y z
N MET A 1 -15.65 1.49 9.52
CA MET A 1 -14.18 1.67 9.58
C MET A 1 -13.68 1.78 8.15
N LEU A 2 -12.81 2.75 7.84
CA LEU A 2 -12.14 2.76 6.53
C LEU A 2 -11.38 1.44 6.35
N ASP A 3 -11.46 0.87 5.15
CA ASP A 3 -10.57 -0.20 4.73
C ASP A 3 -9.13 0.29 4.90
N LYS A 4 -8.33 -0.39 5.71
CA LYS A 4 -6.94 0.01 5.97
C LYS A 4 -6.12 0.02 4.68
N ASN A 5 -6.50 -0.78 3.70
CA ASN A 5 -5.90 -0.73 2.37
C ASN A 5 -6.22 0.60 1.65
N GLN A 6 -7.40 1.17 1.85
CA GLN A 6 -7.74 2.50 1.31
C GLN A 6 -6.80 3.59 1.86
N LEU A 7 -6.45 3.52 3.14
CA LEU A 7 -5.49 4.47 3.75
C LEU A 7 -4.07 4.33 3.14
N VAL A 8 -3.67 3.11 2.78
CA VAL A 8 -2.42 2.87 2.05
C VAL A 8 -2.48 3.54 0.68
N LEU A 9 -3.56 3.31 -0.08
CA LEU A 9 -3.72 3.87 -1.43
C LEU A 9 -3.75 5.40 -1.42
N GLU A 10 -4.46 6.01 -0.47
CA GLU A 10 -4.48 7.46 -0.29
C GLU A 10 -3.08 8.02 0.02
N LYS A 11 -2.31 7.33 0.87
CA LYS A 11 -0.93 7.72 1.17
C LYS A 11 -0.02 7.61 -0.05
N VAL A 12 -0.13 6.51 -0.81
CA VAL A 12 0.64 6.30 -2.05
C VAL A 12 0.32 7.40 -3.05
N ARG A 13 -0.96 7.72 -3.28
CA ARG A 13 -1.38 8.81 -4.16
C ARG A 13 -0.76 10.14 -3.74
N GLN A 14 -0.86 10.49 -2.46
CA GLN A 14 -0.30 11.72 -1.93
C GLN A 14 1.22 11.82 -2.15
N LEU A 15 1.96 10.75 -1.85
CA LEU A 15 3.41 10.73 -2.00
C LEU A 15 3.81 10.78 -3.48
N TYR A 16 3.10 10.06 -4.34
CA TYR A 16 3.31 10.11 -5.78
C TYR A 16 3.09 11.52 -6.34
N GLU A 17 1.97 12.18 -6.00
CA GLU A 17 1.69 13.57 -6.41
C GLU A 17 2.81 14.52 -5.94
N SER A 18 3.28 14.36 -4.70
CA SER A 18 4.39 15.15 -4.18
C SER A 18 5.69 14.95 -4.96
N LEU A 19 6.01 13.72 -5.40
CA LEU A 19 7.18 13.46 -6.23
C LEU A 19 7.00 13.96 -7.66
N PHE A 20 5.80 13.85 -8.21
CA PHE A 20 5.49 14.28 -9.57
C PHE A 20 5.70 15.79 -9.76
N TYR A 21 5.34 16.60 -8.76
CA TYR A 21 5.55 18.06 -8.79
C TYR A 21 6.92 18.50 -8.27
N HIS A 22 7.80 17.56 -7.90
CA HIS A 22 9.12 17.89 -7.37
C HIS A 22 10.14 18.10 -8.50
N GLU A 23 10.83 19.24 -8.49
CA GLU A 23 11.86 19.60 -9.48
C GLU A 23 13.22 18.99 -9.12
N GLY A 24 13.28 17.66 -9.04
CA GLY A 24 14.50 16.92 -8.71
C GLY A 24 14.25 15.41 -8.60
N TYR A 25 15.29 14.65 -8.25
CA TYR A 25 15.16 13.21 -8.06
C TYR A 25 14.28 12.88 -6.85
N GLY A 26 13.40 11.88 -7.03
CA GLY A 26 12.56 11.35 -5.98
C GLY A 26 12.39 9.83 -6.13
N GLU A 27 12.28 9.13 -5.00
CA GLU A 27 12.07 7.69 -4.97
C GLU A 27 10.84 7.37 -4.12
N LEU A 28 9.95 6.53 -4.66
CA LEU A 28 8.85 5.90 -3.95
C LEU A 28 9.03 4.38 -4.04
N LYS A 29 9.25 3.72 -2.90
CA LYS A 29 9.36 2.27 -2.80
C LYS A 29 8.26 1.71 -1.91
N ILE A 30 7.59 0.66 -2.36
CA ILE A 30 6.58 -0.05 -1.57
C ILE A 30 7.05 -1.49 -1.34
N GLU A 31 7.16 -1.90 -0.09
CA GLU A 31 7.41 -3.29 0.31
C GLU A 31 6.15 -3.88 0.92
N MET A 32 5.84 -5.13 0.58
CA MET A 32 4.75 -5.88 1.22
C MET A 32 5.29 -7.18 1.80
N ARG A 33 4.99 -7.42 3.08
CA ARG A 33 5.37 -8.65 3.80
C ARG A 33 4.10 -9.39 4.21
N ILE A 34 4.00 -10.66 3.84
CA ILE A 34 2.90 -11.51 4.30
C ILE A 34 3.08 -11.77 5.80
N LEU A 35 2.05 -11.48 6.57
CA LEU A 35 1.98 -11.79 7.99
C LEU A 35 1.07 -13.00 8.22
N LYS A 36 1.01 -13.45 9.48
CA LYS A 36 0.07 -14.49 9.89
C LYS A 36 -1.38 -13.97 9.85
N LYS A 37 -2.35 -14.89 9.87
CA LYS A 37 -3.79 -14.60 9.99
C LYS A 37 -4.38 -13.74 8.85
N GLY A 38 -3.88 -13.91 7.63
CA GLY A 38 -4.42 -13.19 6.48
C GLY A 38 -4.17 -11.70 6.55
N GLN A 39 -3.00 -11.29 7.03
CA GLN A 39 -2.59 -9.88 7.06
C GLN A 39 -1.36 -9.67 6.20
N LYS A 40 -1.18 -8.43 5.75
CA LYS A 40 0.06 -7.96 5.15
C LYS A 40 0.54 -6.74 5.90
N GLU A 41 1.84 -6.66 6.07
CA GLU A 41 2.49 -5.39 6.35
C GLU A 41 2.82 -4.69 5.04
N VAL A 42 2.41 -3.43 4.91
CA VAL A 42 2.78 -2.55 3.80
C VAL A 42 3.70 -1.48 4.35
N ILE A 43 4.88 -1.32 3.73
CA ILE A 43 5.87 -0.33 4.07
C ILE A 43 6.08 0.58 2.87
N ILE A 44 5.90 1.89 3.04
CA ILE A 44 6.14 2.89 2.00
C ILE A 44 7.38 3.71 2.38
N HIS A 45 8.36 3.77 1.50
CA HIS A 45 9.55 4.61 1.62
C HIS A 45 9.45 5.79 0.64
N CYS A 46 9.55 7.01 1.16
CA CYS A 46 9.61 8.26 0.39
C CYS A 46 10.26 9.36 1.27
N GLY A 47 11.56 9.23 1.54
CA GLY A 47 12.30 10.04 2.53
C GLY A 47 11.95 9.74 4.00
N LYS A 48 10.70 9.38 4.28
CA LYS A 48 10.22 8.78 5.54
C LYS A 48 9.65 7.39 5.28
N GLN A 49 9.53 6.59 6.34
CA GLN A 49 8.91 5.27 6.29
C GLN A 49 7.50 5.32 6.91
N TYR A 50 6.51 4.85 6.17
CA TYR A 50 5.14 4.68 6.62
C TYR A 50 4.81 3.19 6.66
N ARG A 51 4.26 2.68 7.78
CA ARG A 51 3.95 1.26 7.95
C ARG A 51 2.47 1.06 8.25
N TYR A 52 1.88 0.06 7.60
CA TYR A 52 0.47 -0.30 7.73
C TYR A 52 0.35 -1.81 7.89
N VAL A 53 -0.56 -2.26 8.76
CA VAL A 53 -1.00 -3.65 8.79
C VAL A 53 -2.41 -3.70 8.23
N VAL A 54 -2.56 -4.35 7.08
CA VAL A 54 -3.83 -4.48 6.34
C VAL A 54 -4.29 -5.93 6.37
N ASP A 55 -5.60 -6.13 6.45
CA ASP A 55 -6.20 -7.45 6.25
C ASP A 55 -6.18 -7.77 4.76
N TRP A 56 -5.87 -9.01 4.41
CA TRP A 56 -5.74 -9.50 3.04
C TRP A 56 -6.43 -10.85 2.91
N ILE A 57 -7.45 -10.89 2.04
CA ILE A 57 -8.07 -12.13 1.61
C ILE A 57 -7.29 -12.61 0.38
N PRO A 58 -6.71 -13.84 0.40
CA PRO A 58 -6.10 -14.43 -0.78
C PRO A 58 -7.02 -14.36 -2.00
N GLU A 59 -6.45 -14.01 -3.15
CA GLU A 59 -7.21 -13.97 -4.40
C GLU A 59 -7.81 -15.33 -4.76
N SER A 60 -7.15 -16.42 -4.37
CA SER A 60 -7.68 -17.80 -4.47
C SER A 60 -8.97 -18.05 -3.69
N LEU A 61 -9.27 -17.22 -2.68
CA LEU A 61 -10.52 -17.24 -1.91
C LEU A 61 -11.53 -16.21 -2.42
N ASN A 62 -11.12 -15.30 -3.32
CA ASN A 62 -11.98 -14.30 -3.93
C ASN A 62 -12.68 -14.88 -5.19
N LYS A 63 -13.57 -15.87 -5.00
CA LYS A 63 -14.35 -16.52 -6.07
C LYS A 63 -15.48 -15.64 -6.66
N LYS A 64 -15.23 -14.35 -6.86
CA LYS A 64 -16.13 -13.42 -7.57
C LYS A 64 -15.35 -12.52 -8.53
N ALA A 65 -14.62 -13.12 -9.47
CA ALA A 65 -14.09 -12.41 -10.64
C ALA A 65 -13.65 -13.40 -11.73
N VAL A 66 -14.57 -14.28 -12.13
CA VAL A 66 -14.56 -14.85 -13.49
C VAL A 66 -15.97 -14.65 -14.02
N LEU A 67 -16.18 -13.48 -14.62
CA LEU A 67 -17.25 -13.18 -15.57
C LEU A 67 -16.61 -12.37 -16.69
#